data_AF-A0A4Y2VC81-F1
#
_entry.id   AF-A0A4Y2VC81-F1
#
_cell.length_a   1.000
_cell.length_b   1.000
_cell.length_c   1.000
_cell.angle_alpha   90.00
_cell.angle_beta   90.00
_cell.angle_gamma   90.00
#
_symmetry.space_group_name_H-M   'P 1'
#
loop_
_entity.id
_entity.type
_entity.pdbx_description
1 polymer ?
#
loop_
_entity_poly.entity_id
_entity_poly.type
_entity_poly.pdbx_seq_one_letter_code
_entity_poly.pdbx_strand_id
1 'polypeptide(L)'
;MYQMKEFLHIKRCSTCQAYGHTANSKECKFTTPFCGCCGLRHNTRNCRNDELYCINFDESNRNRGTNYKIRHRAIDSHCPCYNKEVTAYKKQGTIFSMDNSIFENTQFPYNNATESSNEPLKILQINLARAKAATNQLQETASTIKPDVILVQEQYINNNGLPGIPQTWKTFSSSNQKAAILIPSPKLKSSLLATKVNMVALKLQTSSFPITIISAYSSPAQDVHTTLQEIQAIISSLPEEKIIIGAGLNGHNTLWGYRSNDNRGKDILDFILANNLNICWPVVSVNCRVTQIPDSLKYKIALIQFT
;
A
#
# COMPACT_ATOMS: atom_id res chain seq x y z
N MET A 1 -17.47 -14.46 14.35
CA MET A 1 -18.16 -13.57 13.40
C MET A 1 -17.69 -12.16 13.70
N TYR A 2 -16.83 -11.60 12.85
CA TYR A 2 -16.23 -10.28 13.09
C TYR A 2 -16.76 -9.28 12.06
N GLN A 3 -17.29 -8.15 12.54
CA GLN A 3 -17.68 -7.04 11.69
C GLN A 3 -16.43 -6.35 11.13
N MET A 4 -16.30 -6.34 9.80
CA MET A 4 -15.28 -5.58 9.10
C MET A 4 -15.71 -4.12 8.98
N LYS A 5 -14.79 -3.18 9.24
CA LYS A 5 -14.97 -1.76 8.95
C LYS A 5 -14.10 -1.40 7.74
N GLU A 6 -14.76 -1.03 6.66
CA GLU A 6 -14.16 -0.54 5.42
C GLU A 6 -13.21 0.65 5.69
N PHE A 7 -11.99 0.60 5.14
CA PHE A 7 -11.01 1.67 5.27
C PHE A 7 -11.10 2.62 4.06
N LEU A 8 -11.41 3.89 4.30
CA LEU A 8 -11.66 4.88 3.25
C LEU A 8 -10.56 5.94 3.29
N HIS A 9 -9.73 5.97 2.26
CA HIS A 9 -8.63 6.93 2.15
C HIS A 9 -9.10 8.26 1.57
N ILE A 10 -9.64 9.13 2.43
CA ILE A 10 -10.03 10.49 2.07
C ILE A 10 -8.79 11.39 2.04
N LYS A 11 -8.43 11.88 0.84
CA LYS A 11 -7.30 12.79 0.64
C LYS A 11 -7.50 14.08 1.44
N ARG A 12 -6.50 14.45 2.26
CA ARG A 12 -6.48 15.70 3.03
C ARG A 12 -5.11 16.39 2.89
N CYS A 13 -5.13 17.69 2.66
CA CYS A 13 -3.95 18.52 2.58
C CYS A 13 -3.35 18.74 3.97
N SER A 14 -2.08 18.40 4.18
CA SER A 14 -1.40 18.60 5.46
C SER A 14 -1.10 20.07 5.76
N THR A 15 -1.12 20.96 4.76
CA THR A 15 -0.89 22.40 4.92
C THR A 15 -2.17 23.15 5.26
N CYS A 16 -3.26 22.95 4.52
CA CYS A 16 -4.50 23.70 4.73
C CYS A 16 -5.62 22.92 5.43
N GLN A 17 -5.43 21.63 5.69
CA GLN A 17 -6.42 20.69 6.23
C GLN A 17 -7.64 20.42 5.34
N ALA A 18 -7.80 21.12 4.21
CA ALA A 18 -8.87 20.87 3.26
C ALA A 18 -8.76 19.48 2.61
N TYR A 19 -9.91 18.94 2.20
CA TYR A 19 -9.98 17.66 1.51
C TYR A 19 -9.80 17.83 -0.01
N GLY A 20 -9.51 16.73 -0.71
CA GLY A 20 -9.45 16.68 -2.17
C GLY A 20 -8.06 16.87 -2.80
N HIS A 21 -7.12 17.51 -2.09
CA HIS A 21 -5.76 17.76 -2.58
C HIS A 21 -4.68 17.51 -1.51
N THR A 22 -3.41 17.52 -1.92
CA THR A 22 -2.24 17.36 -1.03
C THR A 22 -1.47 18.68 -0.91
N ALA A 23 -0.59 18.78 0.09
CA ALA A 23 0.22 19.99 0.35
C ALA A 23 1.07 20.45 -0.84
N ASN A 24 1.49 19.52 -1.71
CA ASN A 24 2.32 19.81 -2.87
C ASN A 24 1.50 20.12 -4.13
N SER A 25 0.17 20.13 -4.03
CA SER A 25 -0.70 20.51 -5.16
C SER A 25 -0.61 22.01 -5.40
N LYS A 26 -0.64 22.42 -6.68
CA LYS A 26 -0.81 23.82 -7.10
C LYS A 26 -2.11 24.45 -6.58
N GLU A 27 -3.07 23.61 -6.15
CA GLU A 27 -4.33 24.01 -5.54
C GLU A 27 -4.16 24.54 -4.10
N CYS A 28 -3.08 24.16 -3.39
CA CYS A 28 -2.82 24.64 -2.04
C CYS A 28 -2.17 26.03 -2.09
N LYS A 29 -2.95 27.08 -1.81
CA LYS A 29 -2.48 28.48 -1.81
C LYS A 29 -1.77 28.92 -0.52
N PHE A 30 -1.63 28.02 0.44
CA PHE A 30 -1.06 28.33 1.75
C PHE A 30 0.37 27.83 1.85
N THR A 31 1.28 28.69 2.31
CA THR A 31 2.68 28.38 2.59
C THR A 31 2.91 28.07 4.08
N THR A 32 2.13 28.70 4.96
CA THR A 32 2.14 28.41 6.41
C THR A 32 1.01 27.44 6.78
N PRO A 33 1.31 26.30 7.43
CA PRO A 33 0.31 25.29 7.72
C PRO A 33 -0.69 25.76 8.78
N PHE A 34 -1.93 25.32 8.62
CA PHE A 34 -2.94 25.33 9.68
C PHE A 34 -2.84 24.05 10.50
N CYS A 35 -2.89 24.19 11.82
CA CYS A 35 -2.89 23.08 12.75
C CYS A 35 -4.20 22.29 12.67
N GLY A 36 -4.12 20.99 12.44
CA GLY A 36 -5.27 20.09 12.43
C GLY A 36 -5.91 19.86 13.81
N CYS A 37 -5.30 20.35 14.89
CA CYS A 37 -5.81 20.24 16.26
C CYS A 37 -6.52 21.52 16.73
N CYS A 38 -5.89 22.69 16.59
CA CYS A 38 -6.37 23.96 17.13
C CYS A 38 -6.61 25.05 16.08
N GLY A 39 -6.48 24.74 14.78
CA GLY A 39 -6.79 25.69 13.70
C GLY A 39 -5.83 26.87 13.54
N LEU A 40 -4.83 27.02 14.41
CA LEU A 40 -3.84 28.12 14.36
C LEU A 40 -2.72 27.86 13.34
N ARG A 41 -1.95 28.91 13.01
CA ARG A 41 -0.86 28.88 12.02
C ARG A 41 0.42 28.28 12.61
N HIS A 42 0.50 26.95 12.63
CA HIS A 42 1.72 26.21 12.91
C HIS A 42 1.57 24.75 12.45
N ASN A 43 2.68 24.01 12.42
CA ASN A 43 2.62 22.58 12.15
C ASN A 43 1.83 21.86 13.25
N THR A 44 0.93 20.95 12.85
CA THR A 44 0.12 20.12 13.77
C THR A 44 0.99 19.35 14.77
N ARG A 45 2.18 18.90 14.35
CA ARG A 45 3.15 18.18 15.20
C ARG A 45 3.65 19.02 16.38
N ASN A 46 3.61 20.35 16.26
CA ASN A 46 4.11 21.29 17.26
C ASN A 46 2.99 21.88 18.13
N CYS A 47 1.76 21.36 18.02
CA CYS A 47 0.62 21.89 18.75
C CYS A 47 0.75 21.65 20.27
N ARG A 48 0.67 22.73 21.04
CA ARG A 48 0.60 22.71 22.52
C ARG A 48 -0.70 23.33 23.06
N ASN A 49 -1.65 23.61 22.18
CA ASN A 49 -2.93 24.20 22.55
C ASN A 49 -3.94 23.08 22.86
N ASP A 50 -4.57 23.17 24.03
CA ASP A 50 -5.59 22.23 24.49
C ASP A 50 -6.98 22.53 23.92
N GLU A 51 -7.21 23.77 23.47
CA GLU A 51 -8.45 24.16 22.81
C GLU A 51 -8.50 23.59 21.39
N LEU A 52 -9.43 22.64 21.20
CA LEU A 52 -9.67 22.00 19.91
C LEU A 52 -10.48 22.89 18.98
N TYR A 53 -10.06 22.96 17.73
CA TYR A 53 -10.73 23.77 16.71
C TYR A 53 -10.63 23.09 15.34
N CYS A 54 -11.79 22.76 14.77
CA CYS A 54 -11.89 22.18 13.44
C CYS A 54 -12.02 23.27 12.37
N ILE A 55 -10.92 23.60 11.70
CA ILE A 55 -10.90 24.62 10.63
C ILE A 55 -11.85 24.27 9.48
N ASN A 56 -11.94 22.99 9.09
CA ASN A 56 -12.82 22.55 8.01
C ASN A 56 -14.30 22.73 8.36
N PHE A 57 -14.67 22.56 9.63
CA PHE A 57 -16.06 22.67 10.06
C PHE A 57 -16.46 24.13 10.30
N ASP A 58 -15.53 24.96 10.77
CA ASP A 58 -15.69 26.42 10.81
C ASP A 58 -15.91 27.00 9.40
N GLU A 59 -15.09 26.63 8.43
CA GLU A 59 -15.27 27.04 7.04
C GLU A 59 -16.63 26.57 6.48
N SER A 60 -17.04 25.32 6.76
CA SER A 60 -18.36 24.83 6.37
C SER A 60 -19.51 25.60 7.04
N ASN A 61 -19.34 26.06 8.28
CA ASN A 61 -20.34 26.86 8.99
C ASN A 61 -20.50 28.23 8.33
N ARG A 62 -19.38 28.91 8.02
CA ARG A 62 -19.39 30.20 7.31
C ARG A 62 -20.06 30.09 5.94
N ASN A 63 -19.72 29.06 5.17
CA ASN A 63 -20.27 28.86 3.83
C ASN A 63 -21.76 28.51 3.81
N ARG A 64 -22.32 28.02 4.93
CA ARG A 64 -23.73 27.57 5.03
C ARG A 64 -24.59 28.43 5.95
N GLY A 65 -24.01 29.44 6.60
CA GLY A 65 -24.71 30.26 7.61
C GLY A 65 -25.13 29.47 8.85
N THR A 66 -24.42 28.41 9.22
CA THR A 66 -24.74 27.55 10.37
C THR A 66 -23.80 27.79 11.55
N ASN A 67 -24.19 27.41 12.77
CA ASN A 67 -23.38 27.59 13.98
C ASN A 67 -23.21 26.29 14.78
N TYR A 68 -22.81 25.22 14.11
CA TYR A 68 -22.57 23.94 14.77
C TYR A 68 -21.25 23.93 15.55
N LYS A 69 -21.17 23.11 16.61
CA LYS A 69 -19.98 23.01 17.47
C LYS A 69 -18.74 22.55 16.70
N ILE A 70 -17.68 23.37 16.71
CA ILE A 70 -16.40 23.13 16.03
C ILE A 70 -15.29 22.57 16.93
N ARG A 71 -15.58 22.29 18.22
CA ARG A 71 -14.61 21.81 19.22
C ARG A 71 -14.27 20.33 19.04
N HIS A 72 -13.58 20.02 17.95
CA HIS A 72 -12.98 18.73 17.66
C HIS A 72 -11.79 18.96 16.72
N ARG A 73 -10.97 17.93 16.50
CA ARG A 73 -9.84 18.06 15.58
C ARG A 73 -10.33 17.96 14.14
N ALA A 74 -9.72 18.70 13.21
CA ALA A 74 -9.94 18.49 11.78
C ALA A 74 -9.51 17.09 11.30
N ILE A 75 -8.77 16.36 12.16
CA ILE A 75 -8.33 14.99 11.94
C ILE A 75 -9.23 13.91 12.54
N ASP A 76 -10.31 14.30 13.22
CA ASP A 76 -11.25 13.37 13.83
C ASP A 76 -12.04 12.58 12.76
N SER A 77 -12.16 11.26 12.94
CA SER A 77 -12.97 10.39 12.09
C SER A 77 -14.48 10.66 12.23
N HIS A 78 -14.91 11.36 13.28
CA HIS A 78 -16.30 11.79 13.47
C HIS A 78 -16.56 13.21 12.96
N CYS A 79 -15.56 13.89 12.40
CA CYS A 79 -15.73 15.21 11.81
C CYS A 79 -16.81 15.16 10.71
N PRO A 80 -17.86 16.02 10.77
CA PRO A 80 -18.91 16.01 9.75
C PRO A 80 -18.37 16.32 8.34
N CYS A 81 -17.33 17.14 8.21
CA CYS A 81 -16.67 17.38 6.93
C CYS A 81 -15.98 16.11 6.41
N TYR A 82 -15.29 15.36 7.28
CA TYR A 82 -14.74 14.06 6.92
C TYR A 82 -15.84 13.07 6.48
N ASN A 83 -16.94 12.99 7.22
CA ASN A 83 -18.06 12.11 6.89
C ASN A 83 -18.75 12.47 5.56
N LYS A 84 -18.78 13.76 5.19
CA LYS A 84 -19.25 14.20 3.86
C LYS A 84 -18.35 13.67 2.76
N GLU A 85 -17.04 13.78 2.91
CA GLU A 85 -16.08 13.24 1.94
C GLU A 85 -16.14 11.71 1.85
N VAL A 86 -16.30 11.03 2.98
CA VAL A 86 -16.59 9.58 3.04
C VAL A 86 -17.85 9.24 2.24
N THR A 87 -18.91 10.02 2.40
CA THR A 87 -20.17 9.82 1.66
C THR A 87 -19.98 10.06 0.17
N ALA A 88 -19.24 11.11 -0.22
CA ALA A 88 -18.93 11.42 -1.61
C ALA A 88 -18.08 10.32 -2.25
N TYR A 89 -17.07 9.84 -1.54
CA TYR A 89 -16.22 8.73 -1.95
C TYR A 89 -17.04 7.45 -2.16
N LYS A 90 -17.93 7.10 -1.21
CA LYS A 90 -18.84 5.96 -1.35
C LYS A 90 -19.77 6.09 -2.55
N LYS A 91 -20.28 7.30 -2.83
CA LYS A 91 -21.09 7.61 -4.02
C LYS A 91 -20.32 7.45 -5.33
N GLN A 92 -19.06 7.88 -5.39
CA GLN A 92 -18.19 7.65 -6.55
C GLN A 92 -17.91 6.15 -6.78
N GLY A 93 -17.81 5.36 -5.71
CA GLY A 93 -17.73 3.90 -5.79
C GLY A 93 -19.03 3.22 -6.26
N THR A 94 -20.20 3.82 -5.98
CA THR A 94 -21.51 3.29 -6.42
C THR A 94 -21.87 3.67 -7.86
N ILE A 95 -21.30 4.74 -8.42
CA ILE A 95 -21.45 5.09 -9.86
C ILE A 95 -20.83 4.02 -10.77
N PHE A 96 -19.89 3.20 -10.26
CA PHE A 96 -19.36 2.02 -10.96
C PHE A 96 -20.06 0.71 -10.59
N SER A 97 -21.15 0.74 -9.79
CA SER A 97 -21.91 -0.45 -9.38
C SER A 97 -23.40 -0.38 -9.69
N MET A 98 -23.84 0.54 -10.55
CA MET A 98 -25.19 0.51 -11.12
C MET A 98 -25.09 0.21 -12.61
N ASP A 99 -25.07 -1.10 -12.92
CA ASP A 99 -25.74 -1.68 -14.09
C ASP A 99 -25.66 -3.21 -13.96
N ASN A 100 -26.53 -3.77 -13.09
CA ASN A 100 -26.76 -5.20 -13.07
C ASN A 100 -28.18 -5.60 -12.66
N SER A 101 -29.19 -4.78 -13.02
CA SER A 101 -30.59 -5.17 -12.80
C SER A 101 -31.61 -4.44 -13.66
N ILE A 102 -31.39 -4.29 -14.98
CA ILE A 102 -32.51 -4.15 -15.94
C ILE A 102 -32.14 -4.91 -17.21
N PHE A 103 -33.08 -5.71 -17.71
CA PHE A 103 -33.11 -6.59 -18.90
C PHE A 103 -33.04 -8.09 -18.62
N GLU A 104 -34.14 -8.60 -18.06
CA GLU A 104 -34.70 -9.86 -18.53
C GLU A 104 -35.14 -9.71 -20.00
N ASN A 105 -34.97 -10.82 -20.74
CA ASN A 105 -35.57 -11.16 -22.04
C ASN A 105 -35.09 -10.45 -23.30
N THR A 106 -34.08 -11.03 -23.95
CA THR A 106 -34.14 -11.45 -25.37
C THR A 106 -33.09 -12.51 -25.66
N GLN A 107 -33.50 -13.68 -26.18
CA GLN A 107 -32.63 -14.71 -26.75
C GLN A 107 -31.92 -14.20 -28.02
N PHE A 108 -30.68 -14.64 -28.29
CA PHE A 108 -30.05 -15.01 -29.60
C PHE A 108 -28.49 -15.05 -29.48
N PRO A 109 -27.77 -15.78 -30.37
CA PRO A 109 -27.18 -17.09 -30.12
C PRO A 109 -25.68 -17.07 -29.75
N TYR A 110 -25.24 -18.23 -29.25
CA TYR A 110 -23.85 -18.64 -29.00
C TYR A 110 -22.83 -18.12 -30.01
N ASN A 111 -21.77 -17.49 -29.51
CA ASN A 111 -20.45 -17.53 -30.11
C ASN A 111 -19.42 -17.87 -29.03
N ASN A 112 -18.77 -19.02 -29.22
CA ASN A 112 -17.65 -19.49 -28.41
C ASN A 112 -16.44 -18.57 -28.64
N ALA A 113 -16.30 -17.53 -27.81
CA ALA A 113 -15.02 -16.88 -27.59
C ALA A 113 -14.39 -17.56 -26.36
N THR A 114 -13.23 -18.17 -26.56
CA THR A 114 -12.38 -18.72 -25.50
C THR A 114 -12.25 -17.70 -24.37
N GLU A 115 -12.79 -18.03 -23.19
CA GLU A 115 -12.58 -17.28 -21.96
C GLU A 115 -11.06 -17.19 -21.70
N SER A 116 -10.46 -16.03 -21.93
CA SER A 116 -9.19 -15.72 -21.28
C SER A 116 -9.51 -15.62 -19.80
N SER A 117 -9.13 -16.64 -19.03
CA SER A 117 -9.32 -16.64 -17.58
C SER A 117 -8.65 -15.39 -16.99
N ASN A 118 -9.44 -14.41 -16.58
CA ASN A 118 -9.02 -13.22 -15.82
C ASN A 118 -8.65 -13.64 -14.38
N GLU A 119 -7.72 -14.59 -14.22
CA GLU A 119 -7.26 -14.97 -12.89
C GLU A 119 -6.39 -13.85 -12.30
N PRO A 120 -6.67 -13.41 -11.06
CA PRO A 120 -5.89 -12.36 -10.43
C PRO A 120 -4.47 -12.84 -10.12
N LEU A 121 -3.49 -11.93 -10.25
CA LEU A 121 -2.11 -12.17 -9.86
C LEU A 121 -2.02 -12.50 -8.36
N LYS A 122 -1.53 -13.69 -8.01
CA LYS A 122 -1.37 -14.16 -6.62
C LYS A 122 0.04 -13.87 -6.15
N ILE A 123 0.17 -12.92 -5.21
CA ILE A 123 1.46 -12.54 -4.62
C ILE A 123 1.51 -13.04 -3.19
N LEU A 124 2.57 -13.77 -2.86
CA LEU A 124 2.90 -14.15 -1.50
C LEU A 124 3.99 -13.24 -0.95
N GLN A 125 3.86 -12.72 0.26
CA GLN A 125 4.92 -12.00 0.96
C GLN A 125 5.25 -12.70 2.28
N ILE A 126 6.54 -12.89 2.55
CA ILE A 126 7.02 -13.59 3.75
C ILE A 126 8.42 -13.12 4.18
N ASN A 127 8.63 -13.00 5.49
CA ASN A 127 9.93 -12.89 6.13
C ASN A 127 10.26 -14.28 6.71
N LEU A 128 11.38 -14.85 6.27
CA LEU A 128 11.82 -16.19 6.66
C LEU A 128 12.71 -16.20 7.90
N ALA A 129 13.02 -15.03 8.47
CA ALA A 129 13.80 -14.86 9.70
C ALA A 129 15.13 -15.66 9.73
N ARG A 130 15.75 -15.84 8.55
CA ARG A 130 16.94 -16.66 8.27
C ARG A 130 16.81 -18.12 8.68
N ALA A 131 15.60 -18.61 8.89
CA ALA A 131 15.34 -19.96 9.34
C ALA A 131 15.26 -20.93 8.14
N LYS A 132 16.17 -21.90 8.08
CA LYS A 132 16.13 -22.99 7.07
C LYS A 132 14.79 -23.73 7.09
N ALA A 133 14.23 -23.97 8.27
CA ALA A 133 12.92 -24.60 8.42
C ALA A 133 11.78 -23.78 7.77
N ALA A 134 11.81 -22.46 7.91
CA ALA A 134 10.83 -21.58 7.27
C ALA A 134 10.95 -21.62 5.74
N THR A 135 12.18 -21.66 5.21
CA THR A 135 12.41 -21.82 3.76
C THR A 135 11.86 -23.14 3.24
N ASN A 136 12.02 -24.24 3.99
CA ASN A 136 11.45 -25.54 3.60
C ASN A 136 9.91 -25.49 3.62
N GLN A 137 9.31 -24.91 4.66
CA GLN A 137 7.86 -24.77 4.78
C GLN A 137 7.25 -23.91 3.67
N LEU A 138 8.01 -22.95 3.14
CA LEU A 138 7.58 -22.11 2.03
C LEU A 138 7.21 -22.94 0.80
N GLN A 139 7.89 -24.07 0.55
CA GLN A 139 7.59 -24.93 -0.58
C GLN A 139 6.21 -25.59 -0.45
N GLU A 140 5.90 -26.15 0.72
CA GLU A 140 4.58 -26.74 1.01
C GLU A 140 3.47 -25.70 0.99
N THR A 141 3.78 -24.51 1.49
CA THR A 141 2.85 -23.36 1.48
C THR A 141 2.56 -22.93 0.04
N ALA A 142 3.59 -22.86 -0.81
CA ALA A 142 3.45 -22.50 -2.21
C ALA A 142 2.74 -23.56 -3.05
N SER A 143 2.85 -24.86 -2.73
CA SER A 143 2.10 -25.90 -3.43
C SER A 143 0.59 -25.81 -3.17
N THR A 144 0.21 -25.33 -1.98
CA THR A 144 -1.18 -25.13 -1.57
C THR A 144 -1.74 -23.82 -2.14
N ILE A 145 -1.03 -22.71 -1.92
CA ILE A 145 -1.49 -21.36 -2.31
C ILE A 145 -1.35 -21.13 -3.81
N LYS A 146 -0.37 -21.78 -4.44
CA LYS A 146 0.02 -21.60 -5.86
C LYS A 146 0.24 -20.12 -6.22
N PRO A 147 1.15 -19.40 -5.51
CA PRO A 147 1.43 -18.01 -5.83
C PRO A 147 2.21 -17.90 -7.15
N ASP A 148 1.92 -16.85 -7.91
CA ASP A 148 2.64 -16.49 -9.13
C ASP A 148 3.98 -15.82 -8.80
N VAL A 149 4.02 -15.06 -7.71
CA VAL A 149 5.21 -14.34 -7.24
C VAL A 149 5.32 -14.44 -5.72
N ILE A 150 6.54 -14.59 -5.21
CA ILE A 150 6.83 -14.60 -3.78
C ILE A 150 7.86 -13.53 -3.46
N LEU A 151 7.51 -12.61 -2.57
CA LEU A 151 8.36 -11.54 -2.05
C LEU A 151 8.92 -11.96 -0.70
N VAL A 152 10.20 -12.31 -0.70
CA VAL A 152 10.88 -12.89 0.45
C VAL A 152 11.78 -11.86 1.13
N GLN A 153 11.78 -11.84 2.45
CA GLN A 153 12.74 -11.13 3.28
C GLN A 153 13.46 -12.11 4.22
N GLU A 154 14.71 -11.79 4.57
CA GLU A 154 15.59 -12.57 5.45
C GLU A 154 15.64 -14.07 5.12
N GLN A 155 15.82 -14.43 3.87
CA GLN A 155 16.07 -15.81 3.48
C GLN A 155 17.32 -16.40 4.15
N TYR A 156 17.31 -17.70 4.43
CA TYR A 156 18.52 -18.43 4.77
C TYR A 156 19.39 -18.63 3.53
N ILE A 157 20.69 -18.32 3.65
CA ILE A 157 21.67 -18.43 2.57
C ILE A 157 22.76 -19.41 2.97
N ASN A 158 23.14 -20.29 2.06
CA ASN A 158 24.30 -21.15 2.20
C ASN A 158 25.06 -21.19 0.87
N ASN A 159 26.37 -20.96 0.88
CA ASN A 159 27.23 -20.94 -0.31
C ASN A 159 26.67 -20.07 -1.47
N ASN A 160 26.16 -18.88 -1.15
CA ASN A 160 25.49 -17.96 -2.10
C ASN A 160 24.24 -18.54 -2.78
N GLY A 161 23.73 -19.67 -2.31
CA GLY A 161 22.49 -20.29 -2.73
C GLY A 161 21.38 -20.15 -1.69
N LEU A 162 20.16 -20.40 -2.15
CA LEU A 162 18.92 -20.43 -1.37
C LEU A 162 18.48 -21.90 -1.19
N PRO A 163 19.06 -22.65 -0.24
CA PRO A 163 18.71 -24.05 -0.07
C PRO A 163 17.25 -24.19 0.38
N GLY A 164 16.55 -25.19 -0.17
CA GLY A 164 15.12 -25.42 0.09
C GLY A 164 14.18 -24.75 -0.92
N ILE A 165 14.70 -23.86 -1.80
CA ILE A 165 13.93 -23.34 -2.93
C ILE A 165 14.10 -24.26 -4.15
N PRO A 166 13.01 -24.67 -4.82
CA PRO A 166 13.10 -25.47 -6.05
C PRO A 166 13.92 -24.77 -7.14
N GLN A 167 14.81 -25.51 -7.82
CA GLN A 167 15.64 -24.97 -8.91
C GLN A 167 14.81 -24.47 -10.11
N THR A 168 13.58 -24.95 -10.25
CA THR A 168 12.64 -24.50 -11.29
C THR A 168 12.13 -23.09 -11.06
N TRP A 169 12.26 -22.55 -9.85
CA TRP A 169 11.82 -21.20 -9.52
C TRP A 169 12.90 -20.18 -9.89
N LYS A 170 12.52 -19.16 -10.65
CA LYS A 170 13.45 -18.05 -10.91
C LYS A 170 13.61 -17.23 -9.64
N THR A 171 14.85 -16.91 -9.30
CA THR A 171 15.21 -16.25 -8.05
C THR A 171 16.02 -15.01 -8.35
N PHE A 172 15.63 -13.89 -7.75
CA PHE A 172 16.34 -12.62 -7.87
C PHE A 172 16.53 -12.04 -6.47
N SER A 173 17.76 -11.73 -6.09
CA SER A 173 18.11 -11.29 -4.73
C SER A 173 18.71 -9.89 -4.72
N SER A 174 18.52 -9.16 -3.63
CA SER A 174 19.26 -7.93 -3.33
C SER A 174 20.75 -8.23 -3.14
N SER A 175 21.62 -7.22 -3.26
CA SER A 175 23.08 -7.42 -3.13
C SER A 175 23.46 -7.91 -1.73
N ASN A 176 22.75 -7.46 -0.68
CA ASN A 176 22.96 -7.96 0.68
C ASN A 176 22.25 -9.30 0.98
N GLN A 177 21.53 -9.85 0.00
CA GLN A 177 20.79 -11.09 0.06
C GLN A 177 19.72 -11.17 1.18
N LYS A 178 19.25 -10.03 1.70
CA LYS A 178 18.17 -10.00 2.71
C LYS A 178 16.78 -9.80 2.11
N ALA A 179 16.67 -9.53 0.82
CA ALA A 179 15.40 -9.48 0.10
C ALA A 179 15.53 -10.28 -1.18
N ALA A 180 14.46 -10.96 -1.58
CA ALA A 180 14.39 -11.67 -2.86
C ALA A 180 12.98 -11.66 -3.44
N ILE A 181 12.92 -11.90 -4.75
CA ILE A 181 11.70 -12.22 -5.50
C ILE A 181 11.87 -13.61 -6.10
N LEU A 182 10.93 -14.50 -5.79
CA LEU A 182 10.85 -15.83 -6.38
C LEU A 182 9.66 -15.88 -7.35
N ILE A 183 9.87 -16.51 -8.50
CA ILE A 183 8.83 -16.74 -9.52
C ILE A 183 8.65 -18.26 -9.67
N PRO A 184 7.66 -18.86 -8.98
CA PRO A 184 7.37 -20.29 -9.08
C PRO A 184 6.84 -20.70 -10.45
N SER A 185 6.06 -19.83 -11.09
CA SER A 185 5.39 -20.14 -12.36
C SER A 185 6.30 -19.80 -13.55
N PRO A 186 6.71 -20.79 -14.38
CA PRO A 186 7.52 -20.51 -15.56
C PRO A 186 6.76 -19.73 -16.65
N LYS A 187 5.42 -19.70 -16.56
CA LYS A 187 4.55 -18.97 -17.51
C LYS A 187 4.65 -17.45 -17.33
N LEU A 188 4.92 -16.99 -16.11
CA LEU A 188 5.02 -15.56 -15.83
C LEU A 188 6.35 -15.03 -16.39
N LYS A 189 6.23 -14.15 -17.39
CA LYS A 189 7.38 -13.48 -17.98
C LYS A 189 7.81 -12.32 -17.08
N SER A 190 9.08 -12.35 -16.66
CA SER A 190 9.68 -11.36 -15.78
C SER A 190 11.06 -10.94 -16.31
N SER A 191 11.39 -9.66 -16.24
CA SER A 191 12.74 -9.14 -16.49
C SER A 191 13.29 -8.41 -15.25
N LEU A 192 14.60 -8.55 -15.00
CA LEU A 192 15.27 -7.82 -13.93
C LEU A 192 15.31 -6.34 -14.28
N LEU A 193 14.76 -5.50 -13.39
CA LEU A 193 14.80 -4.05 -13.55
C LEU A 193 15.99 -3.46 -12.80
N ALA A 194 16.18 -3.84 -11.53
CA ALA A 194 17.27 -3.36 -10.71
C ALA A 194 17.58 -4.29 -9.54
N THR A 195 18.87 -4.39 -9.22
CA THR A 195 19.36 -4.93 -7.95
C THR A 195 20.03 -3.80 -7.18
N LYS A 196 19.62 -3.58 -5.93
CA LYS A 196 20.21 -2.62 -5.01
C LYS A 196 20.65 -3.34 -3.73
N VAL A 197 21.21 -2.60 -2.77
CA VAL A 197 21.74 -3.20 -1.54
C VAL A 197 20.62 -3.86 -0.76
N ASN A 198 19.50 -3.16 -0.53
CA ASN A 198 18.40 -3.62 0.33
C ASN A 198 17.14 -4.04 -0.43
N MET A 199 17.15 -3.98 -1.76
CA MET A 199 15.99 -4.32 -2.57
C MET A 199 16.35 -4.92 -3.92
N VAL A 200 15.36 -5.57 -4.53
CA VAL A 200 15.39 -6.05 -5.91
C VAL A 200 14.05 -5.72 -6.57
N ALA A 201 14.09 -5.32 -7.84
CA ALA A 201 12.91 -4.99 -8.65
C ALA A 201 12.87 -5.79 -9.94
N LEU A 202 11.69 -6.33 -10.26
CA LEU A 202 11.40 -6.97 -11.54
C LEU A 202 10.27 -6.24 -12.26
N LYS A 203 10.27 -6.34 -13.58
CA LYS A 203 9.13 -5.99 -14.41
C LYS A 203 8.43 -7.27 -14.85
N LEU A 204 7.18 -7.43 -14.44
CA LEU A 204 6.30 -8.53 -14.79
C LEU A 204 5.48 -8.14 -16.01
N GLN A 205 5.41 -9.03 -16.99
CA GLN A 205 4.51 -8.89 -18.12
C GLN A 205 3.20 -9.61 -17.79
N THR A 206 2.13 -8.86 -17.61
CA THR A 206 0.76 -9.41 -17.48
C THR A 206 0.04 -9.36 -18.83
N SER A 207 -1.16 -9.95 -18.88
CA SER A 207 -2.05 -9.90 -20.05
C SER A 207 -2.45 -8.48 -20.43
N SER A 208 -2.58 -7.59 -19.44
CA SER A 208 -3.18 -6.27 -19.58
C SER A 208 -2.15 -5.15 -19.63
N PHE A 209 -1.20 -5.14 -18.69
CA PHE A 209 -0.12 -4.14 -18.63
C PHE A 209 1.08 -4.63 -17.83
N PRO A 210 2.28 -4.08 -18.07
CA PRO A 210 3.44 -4.43 -17.26
C PRO A 210 3.30 -3.89 -15.83
N ILE A 211 3.72 -4.69 -14.85
CA ILE A 211 3.74 -4.33 -13.43
C ILE A 211 5.17 -4.40 -12.92
N THR A 212 5.63 -3.35 -12.25
CA THR A 212 6.90 -3.38 -11.52
C THR A 212 6.66 -3.91 -10.12
N ILE A 213 7.42 -4.93 -9.72
CA ILE A 213 7.34 -5.53 -8.38
C ILE A 213 8.68 -5.39 -7.67
N ILE A 214 8.63 -5.00 -6.40
CA ILE A 214 9.80 -4.73 -5.56
C ILE A 214 9.72 -5.62 -4.32
N SER A 215 10.81 -6.31 -3.99
CA SER A 215 11.04 -6.88 -2.67
C SER A 215 12.14 -6.10 -1.97
N ALA A 216 11.91 -5.64 -0.74
CA ALA A 216 12.87 -4.85 0.02
C ALA A 216 12.92 -5.27 1.50
N TYR A 217 14.06 -5.07 2.13
CA TYR A 217 14.21 -5.32 3.57
C TYR A 217 15.16 -4.31 4.21
N SER A 218 14.73 -3.72 5.32
CA SER A 218 15.55 -2.81 6.12
C SER A 218 15.58 -3.31 7.56
N SER A 219 16.75 -3.77 8.01
CA SER A 219 16.94 -4.33 9.36
C SER A 219 16.60 -3.29 10.44
N PRO A 220 16.10 -3.70 11.63
CA PRO A 220 15.75 -2.74 12.69
C PRO A 220 16.92 -1.85 13.13
N ALA A 221 18.14 -2.41 13.11
CA ALA A 221 19.38 -1.70 13.46
C ALA A 221 19.97 -0.82 12.34
N GLN A 222 19.45 -0.91 11.11
CA GLN A 222 19.94 -0.13 9.97
C GLN A 222 19.08 1.12 9.76
N ASP A 223 19.62 2.17 9.14
CA ASP A 223 18.83 3.33 8.75
C ASP A 223 17.81 2.96 7.65
N VAL A 224 16.54 3.27 7.88
CA VAL A 224 15.45 3.02 6.91
C VAL A 224 15.62 3.86 5.65
N HIS A 225 16.22 5.05 5.77
CA HIS A 225 16.30 6.02 4.68
C HIS A 225 17.08 5.48 3.49
N THR A 226 18.12 4.68 3.70
CA THR A 226 18.86 4.03 2.62
C THR A 226 17.93 3.15 1.76
N THR A 227 17.09 2.35 2.40
CA THR A 227 16.11 1.50 1.69
C THR A 227 15.02 2.33 1.02
N LEU A 228 14.52 3.38 1.68
CA LEU A 228 13.50 4.27 1.09
C LEU A 228 14.05 5.04 -0.11
N GLN A 229 15.30 5.47 -0.09
CA GLN A 229 15.97 6.13 -1.22
C GLN A 229 16.14 5.18 -2.41
N GLU A 230 16.51 3.92 -2.16
CA GLU A 230 16.58 2.91 -3.23
C GLU A 230 15.21 2.69 -3.89
N ILE A 231 14.14 2.60 -3.09
CA ILE A 231 12.76 2.49 -3.61
C ILE A 231 12.35 3.77 -4.34
N GLN A 232 12.67 4.95 -3.80
CA GLN A 232 12.37 6.24 -4.42
C GLN A 232 12.97 6.35 -5.82
N ALA A 233 14.22 5.91 -5.98
CA ALA A 233 14.90 5.94 -7.28
C ALA A 233 14.10 5.16 -8.34
N ILE A 234 13.53 4.01 -7.98
CA ILE A 234 12.67 3.22 -8.87
C ILE A 234 11.35 3.95 -9.15
N ILE A 235 10.66 4.43 -8.11
CA ILE A 235 9.36 5.13 -8.28
C ILE A 235 9.52 6.37 -9.16
N SER A 236 10.58 7.15 -8.96
CA SER A 236 10.88 8.35 -9.76
C SER A 236 11.22 8.03 -11.20
N SER A 237 11.85 6.88 -11.47
CA SER A 237 12.13 6.44 -12.84
C SER A 237 10.90 5.93 -13.59
N LEU A 238 9.81 5.63 -12.88
CA LEU A 238 8.59 5.03 -13.41
C LEU A 238 7.33 5.77 -12.91
N PRO A 239 7.14 7.06 -13.28
CA PRO A 239 6.10 7.91 -12.71
C PRO A 239 4.68 7.36 -12.95
N GLU A 240 4.42 6.80 -14.12
CA GLU A 240 3.09 6.33 -14.54
C GLU A 240 2.87 4.81 -14.40
N GLU A 241 3.90 4.05 -14.06
CA GLU A 241 3.77 2.60 -14.00
C GLU A 241 3.08 2.13 -12.72
N LYS A 242 2.45 0.96 -12.83
CA LYS A 242 1.90 0.26 -11.68
C LYS A 242 3.04 -0.42 -10.93
N ILE A 243 3.14 -0.12 -9.64
CA ILE A 243 4.21 -0.61 -8.78
C ILE A 243 3.59 -1.32 -7.58
N ILE A 244 4.13 -2.49 -7.26
CA ILE A 244 3.82 -3.25 -6.05
C ILE A 244 5.10 -3.40 -5.24
N ILE A 245 5.06 -3.07 -3.96
CA ILE A 245 6.23 -3.08 -3.08
C ILE A 245 5.97 -4.01 -1.91
N GLY A 246 6.61 -5.17 -1.85
CA GLY A 246 6.70 -6.01 -0.65
C GLY A 246 7.92 -5.64 0.16
N ALA A 247 7.76 -4.99 1.30
CA ALA A 247 8.90 -4.54 2.10
C ALA A 247 8.80 -4.91 3.58
N GLY A 248 9.85 -5.50 4.14
CA GLY A 248 10.04 -5.61 5.59
C GLY A 248 10.81 -4.40 6.11
N LEU A 249 10.10 -3.35 6.54
CA LEU A 249 10.72 -2.06 6.90
C LEU A 249 10.91 -1.84 8.40
N ASN A 250 10.32 -2.67 9.26
CA ASN A 250 10.53 -2.66 10.71
C ASN A 250 10.23 -1.33 11.43
N GLY A 251 9.24 -0.56 10.96
CA GLY A 251 8.78 0.67 11.64
C GLY A 251 7.38 0.51 12.22
N HIS A 252 7.18 1.02 13.44
CA HIS A 252 5.91 0.91 14.15
C HIS A 252 4.99 2.08 13.81
N ASN A 253 3.77 1.78 13.36
CA ASN A 253 2.71 2.77 13.18
C ASN A 253 1.33 2.15 13.40
N THR A 254 0.46 2.93 14.02
CA THR A 254 -0.96 2.63 14.27
C THR A 254 -1.75 2.35 12.98
N LEU A 255 -1.38 2.96 11.85
CA LEU A 255 -2.04 2.73 10.56
C LEU A 255 -1.94 1.28 10.06
N TRP A 256 -0.93 0.54 10.52
CA TRP A 256 -0.72 -0.85 10.14
C TRP A 256 -0.63 -1.79 11.35
N GLY A 257 -1.26 -1.39 12.47
CA GLY A 257 -1.60 -2.30 13.56
C GLY A 257 -0.73 -2.26 14.82
N TYR A 258 0.29 -1.39 14.89
CA TYR A 258 1.03 -1.21 16.15
C TYR A 258 0.27 -0.33 17.14
N ARG A 259 0.58 -0.46 18.43
CA ARG A 259 -0.04 0.36 19.50
C ARG A 259 0.46 1.81 19.52
N SER A 260 1.61 2.08 18.93
CA SER A 260 2.26 3.38 18.94
C SER A 260 3.00 3.64 17.63
N ASN A 261 3.40 4.90 17.44
CA ASN A 261 4.17 5.34 16.27
C ASN A 261 5.60 5.65 16.71
N ASP A 262 6.58 4.89 16.24
CA ASP A 262 7.99 5.24 16.41
C ASP A 262 8.45 6.23 15.31
N ASN A 263 9.69 6.71 15.37
CA ASN A 263 10.20 7.66 14.38
C ASN A 263 10.32 7.01 12.99
N ARG A 264 10.83 5.78 12.96
CA ARG A 264 10.99 5.00 11.73
C ARG A 264 9.66 4.79 10.99
N GLY A 265 8.59 4.48 11.70
CA GLY A 265 7.24 4.32 11.19
C GLY A 265 6.57 5.64 10.79
N LYS A 266 7.00 6.79 11.36
CA LYS A 266 6.62 8.10 10.84
C LYS A 266 7.32 8.39 9.51
N ASP A 267 8.61 8.08 9.40
CA ASP A 267 9.39 8.28 8.16
C ASP A 267 8.85 7.42 7.01
N ILE A 268 8.51 6.15 7.30
CA ILE A 268 7.84 5.25 6.34
C ILE A 268 6.48 5.81 5.92
N LEU A 269 5.69 6.32 6.86
CA LEU A 269 4.38 6.91 6.54
C LEU A 269 4.53 8.17 5.67
N ASP A 270 5.45 9.06 6.02
CA ASP A 270 5.72 10.27 5.25
C ASP A 270 6.16 9.90 3.82
N PHE A 271 6.98 8.85 3.65
CA PHE A 271 7.35 8.31 2.34
C PHE A 271 6.16 7.75 1.55
N ILE A 272 5.29 6.96 2.18
CA ILE A 272 4.07 6.41 1.55
C ILE A 272 3.18 7.53 1.03
N LEU A 273 2.94 8.54 1.87
CA LEU A 273 2.10 9.69 1.54
C LEU A 273 2.72 10.54 0.43
N ALA A 274 4.04 10.78 0.46
CA ALA A 274 4.73 11.55 -0.56
C ALA A 274 4.67 10.90 -1.95
N ASN A 275 4.60 9.57 -2.01
CA ASN A 275 4.57 8.79 -3.25
C ASN A 275 3.18 8.31 -3.67
N ASN A 276 2.11 8.75 -2.99
CA ASN A 276 0.73 8.33 -3.20
C ASN A 276 0.58 6.79 -3.21
N LEU A 277 1.33 6.10 -2.35
CA LEU A 277 1.27 4.64 -2.21
C LEU A 277 0.06 4.25 -1.35
N ASN A 278 -0.63 3.18 -1.74
CA ASN A 278 -1.73 2.63 -0.96
C ASN A 278 -1.25 1.43 -0.14
N ILE A 279 -1.63 1.37 1.13
CA ILE A 279 -1.33 0.24 2.00
C ILE A 279 -2.39 -0.85 1.78
N CYS A 280 -1.96 -2.09 1.52
CA CYS A 280 -2.86 -3.24 1.47
C CYS A 280 -2.78 -4.03 2.79
N TRP A 281 -3.86 -3.99 3.58
CA TRP A 281 -4.07 -4.68 4.86
C TRP A 281 -5.51 -5.27 4.86
N PRO A 282 -5.79 -6.51 5.34
CA PRO A 282 -5.93 -6.74 6.79
C PRO A 282 -5.46 -8.08 7.39
N VAL A 283 -5.21 -8.01 8.70
CA VAL A 283 -5.07 -9.04 9.77
C VAL A 283 -5.38 -10.50 9.34
N VAL A 284 -4.33 -11.27 9.04
CA VAL A 284 -4.31 -12.72 9.33
C VAL A 284 -2.96 -13.05 9.97
N SER A 285 -3.03 -13.57 11.18
CA SER A 285 -1.90 -13.88 12.06
C SER A 285 -1.21 -15.17 11.63
N VAL A 286 -0.27 -15.10 10.72
CA VAL A 286 0.89 -16.01 10.58
C VAL A 286 1.88 -15.32 9.65
N ASN A 287 3.17 -15.64 9.73
CA ASN A 287 4.30 -14.93 9.10
C ASN A 287 4.28 -14.82 7.55
N CYS A 288 3.16 -15.11 6.88
CA CYS A 288 2.99 -15.31 5.45
C CYS A 288 1.70 -14.61 4.95
N ARG A 289 1.77 -13.80 3.89
CA ARG A 289 0.62 -13.03 3.34
C ARG A 289 0.34 -13.37 1.89
N VAL A 290 -0.89 -13.73 1.55
CA VAL A 290 -1.34 -13.87 0.15
C VAL A 290 -2.20 -12.68 -0.24
N THR A 291 -1.83 -11.98 -1.31
CA THR A 291 -2.64 -10.91 -1.89
C THR A 291 -3.00 -11.30 -3.32
N GLN A 292 -4.29 -11.24 -3.65
CA GLN A 292 -4.78 -11.38 -5.02
C GLN A 292 -4.99 -9.98 -5.58
N ILE A 293 -4.29 -9.66 -6.67
CA ILE A 293 -4.37 -8.35 -7.30
C ILE A 293 -5.03 -8.52 -8.67
N PRO A 294 -6.11 -7.78 -8.97
CA PRO A 294 -6.73 -7.83 -10.28
C PRO A 294 -5.73 -7.42 -11.37
N ASP A 295 -5.82 -8.07 -12.53
CA ASP A 295 -5.06 -7.68 -13.72
C ASP A 295 -5.32 -6.23 -14.16
N SER A 296 -6.38 -5.57 -13.64
CA SER A 296 -6.75 -4.18 -13.94
C SER A 296 -6.26 -3.13 -12.91
N LEU A 297 -5.23 -3.44 -12.10
CA LEU A 297 -4.64 -2.56 -11.09
C LEU A 297 -4.51 -1.08 -11.53
N LYS A 298 -5.25 -0.18 -10.87
CA LYS A 298 -5.23 1.27 -11.16
C LYS A 298 -4.22 2.07 -10.31
N TYR A 299 -3.65 1.50 -9.26
CA TYR A 299 -2.87 2.24 -8.24
C TYR A 299 -1.48 1.66 -7.97
N LYS A 300 -0.60 2.42 -7.30
CA LYS A 300 0.65 1.91 -6.70
C LYS A 300 0.32 1.35 -5.30
N ILE A 301 0.82 0.15 -5.00
CA ILE A 301 0.52 -0.60 -3.78
C ILE A 301 1.80 -0.86 -2.98
N ALA A 302 1.74 -0.61 -1.67
CA ALA A 302 2.74 -1.02 -0.70
C ALA A 302 2.16 -2.13 0.20
N LEU A 303 2.81 -3.28 0.16
CA LEU A 303 2.66 -4.43 1.05
C LEU A 303 3.81 -4.39 2.05
N ILE A 304 3.55 -3.94 3.28
CA ILE A 304 4.62 -3.81 4.27
C ILE A 304 4.51 -4.94 5.28
N GLN A 305 5.55 -5.77 5.36
CA GLN A 305 5.68 -6.80 6.38
C GLN A 305 6.16 -6.19 7.69
N PHE A 306 5.45 -6.54 8.74
CA PHE A 306 5.70 -6.10 10.12
C PHE A 306 6.04 -7.35 10.91
N THR A 307 7.22 -7.36 11.53
CA THR A 307 7.68 -8.39 12.46
C THR A 307 7.50 -7.91 13.89
#